data_AF-A0A6J2CF99-F1
#
_entry.id   AF-A0A6J2CF99-F1
#
_cell.length_a   1.000
_cell.length_b   1.000
_cell.length_c   1.000
_cell.angle_alpha   90.00
_cell.angle_beta   90.00
_cell.angle_gamma   90.00
#
_symmetry.space_group_name_H-M   'P 1'
#
loop_
_entity.id
_entity.type
_entity.pdbx_description
1 polymer ?
#
loop_
_entity_poly.entity_id
_entity_poly.type
_entity_poly.pdbx_seq_one_letter_code
_entity_poly.pdbx_strand_id
1 'polypeptide(L)'
;MTIFYSYQLGTYPYYTSAGEPVFGGLPQNASLDTHLARSFQDILVAIPESDFSGLAVIDWEAWRPRWAFNWDTKDIYRQRSRALVRGQHPDWPAPRVEATARDQFQEAAKAWMAGTLKLGEALRPRGLWGFYGFPDCYNYDFLSPNYTGQCPPGIGAQNDQLGWLWGQSHALYPSIYMPAELEGTGKGQMYVRHRVGEAFRMAMSVGEPNLPVLPYAQIFYDKTNSFLPLDELEHSLGESAAQGAAGVVLWMSWENTKTKESCQAIKEYVDTTLGPFILNMTSGALLCSQALCSGHGRCARRPNHPEALLILNPASFSIQLTRGGRPLTLQGALSLEDQMQMAVEFQCRCYRGWKGARCEQQGM
;
A
#
# COMPACT_ATOMS: atom_id res chain seq x y z
N MET A 1 3.64 3.75 -14.61
CA MET A 1 2.65 3.51 -13.54
C MET A 1 1.31 3.97 -14.07
N THR A 2 0.27 3.18 -13.86
CA THR A 2 -1.11 3.50 -14.24
C THR A 2 -1.97 3.42 -12.98
N ILE A 3 -2.75 4.47 -12.73
CA ILE A 3 -3.73 4.51 -11.64
C ILE A 3 -5.10 4.57 -12.29
N PHE A 4 -5.99 3.70 -11.84
CA PHE A 4 -7.40 3.73 -12.19
C PHE A 4 -8.19 4.29 -11.01
N TYR A 5 -8.53 5.57 -11.07
CA TYR A 5 -9.51 6.13 -10.14
C TYR A 5 -10.87 5.47 -10.33
N SER A 6 -11.74 5.56 -9.31
CA SER A 6 -13.05 4.91 -9.27
C SER A 6 -13.94 5.11 -10.51
N TYR A 7 -13.79 6.22 -11.24
CA TYR A 7 -14.56 6.54 -12.46
C TYR A 7 -13.88 6.12 -13.78
N GLN A 8 -12.68 5.52 -13.72
CA GLN A 8 -11.84 5.23 -14.89
C GLN A 8 -11.79 3.75 -15.28
N LEU A 9 -12.32 2.84 -14.45
CA LEU A 9 -12.25 1.41 -14.69
C LEU A 9 -13.61 0.74 -14.50
N GLY A 10 -14.27 0.48 -15.63
CA GLY A 10 -15.58 -0.13 -15.67
C GLY A 10 -16.68 0.74 -15.07
N THR A 11 -17.72 0.11 -14.55
CA THR A 11 -18.88 0.77 -13.96
C THR A 11 -18.94 0.59 -12.43
N TYR A 12 -17.92 1.07 -11.72
CA TYR A 12 -17.80 0.88 -10.26
C TYR A 12 -19.00 1.46 -9.49
N PRO A 13 -19.78 0.64 -8.75
CA PRO A 13 -21.01 1.09 -8.10
C PRO A 13 -20.71 1.74 -6.76
N TYR A 14 -21.32 2.91 -6.50
CA TYR A 14 -21.19 3.61 -5.21
C TYR A 14 -22.38 4.55 -4.95
N TYR A 15 -22.49 5.06 -3.72
CA TYR A 15 -23.44 6.12 -3.38
C TYR A 15 -22.77 7.48 -3.32
N THR A 16 -23.40 8.51 -3.89
CA THR A 16 -22.97 9.90 -3.73
C THR A 16 -23.11 10.36 -2.26
N SER A 17 -22.56 11.53 -1.93
CA SER A 17 -22.74 12.13 -0.59
C SER A 17 -24.21 12.42 -0.25
N ALA A 18 -25.07 12.62 -1.26
CA ALA A 18 -26.52 12.75 -1.09
C ALA A 18 -27.23 11.38 -0.93
N GLY A 19 -26.51 10.27 -1.05
CA GLY A 19 -27.05 8.93 -0.93
C GLY A 19 -27.69 8.38 -2.21
N GLU A 20 -27.43 9.03 -3.36
CA GLU A 20 -27.95 8.60 -4.67
C GLU A 20 -27.07 7.49 -5.29
N PRO A 21 -27.66 6.44 -5.87
CA PRO A 21 -26.90 5.34 -6.44
C PRO A 21 -26.27 5.72 -7.79
N VAL A 22 -24.96 5.50 -7.91
CA VAL A 22 -24.24 5.48 -9.18
C VAL A 22 -23.97 4.03 -9.57
N PHE A 23 -24.32 3.67 -10.80
CA PHE A 23 -24.29 2.29 -11.32
C PHE A 23 -24.97 1.26 -10.39
N GLY A 24 -26.09 1.64 -9.74
CA GLY A 24 -26.84 0.77 -8.82
C GLY A 24 -26.37 0.82 -7.36
N GLY A 25 -25.28 1.52 -7.06
CA GLY A 25 -24.81 1.85 -5.70
C GLY A 25 -24.17 0.71 -4.91
N LEU A 26 -24.48 -0.55 -5.23
CA LEU A 26 -23.99 -1.75 -4.58
C LEU A 26 -23.51 -2.77 -5.62
N PRO A 27 -22.46 -3.58 -5.32
CA PRO A 27 -21.99 -4.60 -6.25
C PRO A 27 -23.05 -5.67 -6.55
N GLN A 28 -23.90 -6.04 -5.58
CA GLN A 28 -25.00 -7.00 -5.80
C GLN A 28 -26.23 -6.41 -6.51
N ASN A 29 -26.22 -5.10 -6.79
CA ASN A 29 -27.30 -4.40 -7.47
C ASN A 29 -26.84 -3.78 -8.80
N ALA A 30 -25.70 -4.24 -9.32
CA ALA A 30 -25.04 -3.73 -10.50
C ALA A 30 -24.64 -4.90 -11.42
N SER A 31 -24.57 -4.66 -12.73
CA SER A 31 -24.22 -5.70 -13.72
C SER A 31 -22.71 -5.91 -13.78
N LEU A 32 -22.23 -7.07 -13.30
CA LEU A 32 -20.82 -7.45 -13.39
C LEU A 32 -20.36 -7.61 -14.85
N ASP A 33 -21.19 -8.18 -15.73
CA ASP A 33 -20.85 -8.36 -17.14
C ASP A 33 -20.65 -7.02 -17.84
N THR A 34 -21.50 -6.05 -17.56
CA THR A 34 -21.36 -4.68 -18.07
C THR A 34 -20.08 -4.04 -17.54
N HIS A 35 -19.78 -4.23 -16.25
CA HIS A 35 -18.53 -3.75 -15.65
C HIS A 35 -17.31 -4.35 -16.37
N LEU A 36 -17.23 -5.66 -16.52
CA LEU A 36 -16.08 -6.34 -17.12
C LEU A 36 -15.92 -6.00 -18.60
N ALA A 37 -17.01 -5.91 -19.36
CA ALA A 37 -16.96 -5.48 -20.76
C ALA A 37 -16.40 -4.05 -20.90
N ARG A 38 -16.78 -3.15 -20.00
CA ARG A 38 -16.26 -1.78 -19.99
C ARG A 38 -14.81 -1.73 -19.51
N SER A 39 -14.48 -2.42 -18.41
CA SER A 39 -13.11 -2.54 -17.89
C SER A 39 -12.14 -3.09 -18.92
N PHE A 40 -12.56 -4.05 -19.76
CA PHE A 40 -11.74 -4.56 -20.86
C PHE A 40 -11.28 -3.43 -21.79
N GLN A 41 -12.21 -2.57 -22.21
CA GLN A 41 -11.89 -1.45 -23.10
C GLN A 41 -11.04 -0.39 -22.37
N ASP A 42 -11.40 -0.06 -21.13
CA ASP A 42 -10.68 0.95 -20.35
C ASP A 42 -9.21 0.54 -20.12
N ILE A 43 -8.93 -0.74 -19.86
CA ILE A 43 -7.56 -1.26 -19.69
C ILE A 43 -6.77 -1.16 -21.00
N LEU A 44 -7.36 -1.55 -22.14
CA LEU A 44 -6.69 -1.47 -23.43
C LEU A 44 -6.31 -0.04 -23.81
N VAL A 45 -7.17 0.93 -23.46
CA VAL A 45 -6.92 2.36 -23.71
C VAL A 45 -5.86 2.91 -22.76
N ALA A 46 -5.97 2.61 -21.46
CA ALA A 46 -5.09 3.19 -20.44
C ALA A 46 -3.67 2.58 -20.44
N ILE A 47 -3.52 1.34 -20.90
CA ILE A 47 -2.24 0.63 -20.94
C ILE A 47 -2.09 0.03 -22.34
N PRO A 48 -1.68 0.80 -23.36
CA PRO A 48 -1.59 0.28 -24.73
C PRO A 48 -0.52 -0.81 -24.89
N GLU A 49 0.55 -0.80 -24.08
CA GLU A 49 1.64 -1.77 -24.15
C GLU A 49 1.24 -3.12 -23.54
N SER A 50 1.20 -4.18 -24.36
CA SER A 50 0.79 -5.53 -23.92
C SER A 50 1.75 -6.17 -22.90
N ASP A 51 3.04 -5.79 -22.92
CA ASP A 51 4.08 -6.28 -22.03
C ASP A 51 4.33 -5.37 -20.81
N PHE A 52 3.41 -4.42 -20.56
CA PHE A 52 3.45 -3.51 -19.42
C PHE A 52 3.77 -4.26 -18.11
N SER A 53 4.86 -3.84 -17.46
CA SER A 53 5.34 -4.42 -16.21
C SER A 53 5.42 -3.39 -15.06
N GLY A 54 4.69 -2.29 -15.17
CA GLY A 54 4.62 -1.25 -14.16
C GLY A 54 3.56 -1.50 -13.10
N LEU A 55 3.42 -0.55 -12.17
CA LEU A 55 2.33 -0.51 -11.20
C LEU A 55 0.99 -0.27 -11.90
N ALA A 56 0.01 -1.13 -11.64
CA ALA A 56 -1.38 -1.00 -12.09
C ALA A 56 -2.29 -0.94 -10.84
N VAL A 57 -2.52 0.28 -10.35
CA VAL A 57 -3.21 0.51 -9.07
C VAL A 57 -4.67 0.83 -9.32
N ILE A 58 -5.56 0.05 -8.72
CA ILE A 58 -7.01 0.30 -8.75
C ILE A 58 -7.40 1.02 -7.47
N ASP A 59 -7.91 2.24 -7.59
CA ASP A 59 -8.23 3.13 -6.47
C ASP A 59 -9.75 3.15 -6.20
N TRP A 60 -10.21 2.12 -5.50
CA TRP A 60 -11.61 1.92 -5.13
C TRP A 60 -11.82 2.07 -3.64
N GLU A 61 -12.42 3.20 -3.27
CA GLU A 61 -12.53 3.59 -1.86
C GLU A 61 -13.94 3.63 -1.30
N ALA A 62 -14.98 3.60 -2.15
CA ALA A 62 -16.37 3.73 -1.70
C ALA A 62 -16.78 2.68 -0.64
N TRP A 63 -16.72 1.39 -0.97
CA TRP A 63 -17.07 0.28 -0.06
C TRP A 63 -15.87 -0.64 0.21
N ARG A 64 -15.96 -1.46 1.26
CA ARG A 64 -14.95 -2.47 1.60
C ARG A 64 -15.51 -3.88 1.37
N PRO A 65 -14.74 -4.85 0.86
CA PRO A 65 -15.24 -6.19 0.56
C PRO A 65 -15.64 -7.00 1.79
N ARG A 66 -15.19 -6.60 2.99
CA ARG A 66 -15.66 -7.17 4.26
C ARG A 66 -16.80 -6.33 4.81
N TRP A 67 -17.95 -6.95 5.04
CA TRP A 67 -19.12 -6.31 5.64
C TRP A 67 -18.77 -5.56 6.93
N ALA A 68 -17.94 -6.19 7.77
CA ALA A 68 -17.49 -5.65 9.04
C ALA A 68 -16.83 -4.27 8.92
N PHE A 69 -16.12 -4.00 7.82
CA PHE A 69 -15.34 -2.78 7.60
C PHE A 69 -16.12 -1.64 6.94
N ASN A 70 -17.42 -1.83 6.69
CA ASN A 70 -18.30 -0.77 6.17
C ASN A 70 -18.99 -0.04 7.34
N TRP A 71 -18.20 0.54 8.24
CA TRP A 71 -18.66 1.38 9.36
C TRP A 71 -18.58 2.88 9.02
N ASP A 72 -18.98 3.72 9.96
CA ASP A 72 -19.04 5.18 9.83
C ASP A 72 -19.80 5.61 8.56
N THR A 73 -19.20 6.46 7.73
CA THR A 73 -19.80 6.92 6.47
C THR A 73 -20.04 5.79 5.46
N LYS A 74 -19.38 4.63 5.61
CA LYS A 74 -19.60 3.43 4.78
C LYS A 74 -20.78 2.58 5.26
N ASP A 75 -21.39 2.89 6.42
CA ASP A 75 -22.57 2.15 6.88
C ASP A 75 -23.75 2.23 5.91
N ILE A 76 -23.79 3.25 5.05
CA ILE A 76 -24.75 3.35 3.95
C ILE A 76 -24.78 2.07 3.09
N TYR A 77 -23.64 1.42 2.84
CA TYR A 77 -23.60 0.18 2.04
C TYR A 77 -24.29 -0.97 2.77
N ARG A 78 -24.17 -1.03 4.11
CA ARG A 78 -24.91 -2.00 4.93
C ARG A 78 -26.40 -1.71 4.96
N GLN A 79 -26.77 -0.45 5.17
CA GLN A 79 -28.17 0.01 5.20
C GLN A 79 -28.89 -0.27 3.89
N ARG A 80 -28.26 0.07 2.75
CA ARG A 80 -28.83 -0.11 1.43
C ARG A 80 -28.87 -1.59 1.02
N SER A 81 -27.89 -2.39 1.43
CA SER A 81 -27.93 -3.85 1.24
C SER A 81 -29.11 -4.49 1.97
N ARG A 82 -29.35 -4.09 3.23
CA ARG A 82 -30.54 -4.51 3.98
C ARG A 82 -31.83 -4.08 3.29
N ALA A 83 -31.90 -2.82 2.83
CA ALA A 83 -33.09 -2.28 2.16
C ALA A 83 -33.40 -3.03 0.86
N LEU A 84 -32.38 -3.40 0.08
CA LEU A 84 -32.54 -4.19 -1.15
C LEU A 84 -33.18 -5.55 -0.87
N VAL A 85 -32.66 -6.29 0.13
CA VAL A 85 -33.22 -7.59 0.54
C VAL A 85 -34.64 -7.43 1.07
N ARG A 86 -34.91 -6.39 1.87
CA ARG A 86 -36.24 -6.12 2.43
C ARG A 86 -37.28 -5.79 1.35
N GLY A 87 -36.86 -5.10 0.28
CA GLY A 87 -37.74 -4.82 -0.86
C GLY A 87 -38.14 -6.09 -1.63
N GLN A 88 -37.25 -7.08 -1.70
CA GLN A 88 -37.52 -8.38 -2.34
C GLN A 88 -38.30 -9.33 -1.42
N HIS A 89 -38.11 -9.19 -0.10
CA HIS A 89 -38.72 -10.05 0.92
C HIS A 89 -39.32 -9.23 2.08
N PRO A 90 -40.49 -8.59 1.87
CA PRO A 90 -41.07 -7.67 2.86
C PRO A 90 -41.38 -8.31 4.22
N ASP A 91 -41.73 -9.59 4.23
CA ASP A 91 -42.17 -10.32 5.43
C ASP A 91 -41.02 -10.99 6.20
N TRP A 92 -39.76 -10.84 5.76
CA TRP A 92 -38.63 -11.49 6.42
C TRP A 92 -38.25 -10.81 7.75
N PRO A 93 -37.91 -11.59 8.79
CA PRO A 93 -37.45 -11.04 10.05
C PRO A 93 -36.05 -10.40 9.91
N ALA A 94 -35.78 -9.37 10.72
CA ALA A 94 -34.56 -8.57 10.61
C ALA A 94 -33.24 -9.38 10.65
N PRO A 95 -33.05 -10.41 11.50
CA PRO A 95 -31.82 -11.21 11.49
C PRO A 95 -31.58 -11.95 10.17
N ARG A 96 -32.66 -12.41 9.50
CA ARG A 96 -32.58 -13.08 8.21
C ARG A 96 -32.20 -12.10 7.11
N VAL A 97 -32.76 -10.89 7.14
CA VAL A 97 -32.40 -9.78 6.23
C VAL A 97 -30.93 -9.40 6.39
N GLU A 98 -30.44 -9.23 7.63
CA GLU A 98 -29.04 -8.89 7.92
C GLU A 98 -28.08 -9.96 7.40
N ALA A 99 -28.33 -11.23 7.70
CA ALA A 99 -27.48 -12.34 7.23
C ALA A 99 -27.44 -12.41 5.70
N THR A 100 -28.61 -12.32 5.04
CA THR A 100 -28.70 -12.38 3.57
C THR A 100 -28.03 -11.16 2.92
N ALA A 101 -28.25 -9.96 3.46
CA ALA A 101 -27.64 -8.73 2.94
C ALA A 101 -26.12 -8.77 3.04
N ARG A 102 -25.59 -9.28 4.16
CA ARG A 102 -24.15 -9.49 4.35
C ARG A 102 -23.59 -10.45 3.30
N ASP A 103 -24.23 -11.60 3.14
CA ASP A 103 -23.71 -12.66 2.28
C ASP A 103 -23.76 -12.22 0.80
N GLN A 104 -24.89 -11.66 0.33
CA GLN A 104 -25.02 -11.09 -1.02
C GLN A 104 -24.00 -9.98 -1.30
N PHE A 105 -23.79 -9.07 -0.34
CA PHE A 105 -22.83 -7.98 -0.49
C PHE A 105 -21.41 -8.50 -0.62
N GLN A 106 -20.96 -9.40 0.27
CA GLN A 106 -19.58 -9.88 0.25
C GLN A 106 -19.30 -10.79 -0.95
N GLU A 107 -20.27 -11.62 -1.36
CA GLU A 107 -20.15 -12.43 -2.58
C GLU A 107 -20.00 -11.56 -3.82
N ALA A 108 -20.85 -10.54 -3.96
CA ALA A 108 -20.75 -9.61 -5.07
C ALA A 108 -19.46 -8.78 -5.01
N ALA A 109 -19.10 -8.21 -3.85
CA ALA A 109 -17.86 -7.45 -3.69
C ALA A 109 -16.63 -8.28 -4.09
N LYS A 110 -16.60 -9.57 -3.71
CA LYS A 110 -15.57 -10.52 -4.14
C LYS A 110 -15.57 -10.72 -5.65
N ALA A 111 -16.72 -11.01 -6.26
CA ALA A 111 -16.84 -11.24 -7.69
C ALA A 111 -16.35 -10.03 -8.52
N TRP A 112 -16.71 -8.82 -8.07
CA TRP A 112 -16.27 -7.57 -8.68
C TRP A 112 -14.75 -7.40 -8.55
N MET A 113 -14.21 -7.33 -7.33
CA MET A 113 -12.78 -7.05 -7.13
C MET A 113 -11.87 -8.12 -7.74
N ALA A 114 -12.19 -9.41 -7.53
CA ALA A 114 -11.40 -10.50 -8.10
C ALA A 114 -11.53 -10.58 -9.62
N GLY A 115 -12.73 -10.37 -10.16
CA GLY A 115 -12.98 -10.37 -11.60
C GLY A 115 -12.21 -9.26 -12.33
N THR A 116 -12.18 -8.06 -11.73
CA THR A 116 -11.43 -6.92 -12.29
C THR A 116 -9.91 -7.17 -12.27
N LEU A 117 -9.36 -7.69 -11.17
CA LEU A 117 -7.94 -8.05 -11.11
C LEU A 117 -7.57 -9.13 -12.13
N LYS A 118 -8.37 -10.20 -12.19
CA LYS A 118 -8.16 -11.30 -13.14
C LYS A 118 -8.22 -10.84 -14.59
N LEU A 119 -9.13 -9.91 -14.91
CA LEU A 119 -9.20 -9.31 -16.24
C LEU A 119 -7.94 -8.46 -16.53
N GLY A 120 -7.50 -7.66 -15.56
CA GLY A 120 -6.27 -6.89 -15.63
C GLY A 120 -5.05 -7.75 -15.91
N GLU A 121 -4.87 -8.83 -15.14
CA GLU A 121 -3.82 -9.83 -15.36
C GLU A 121 -3.92 -10.46 -16.75
N ALA A 122 -5.11 -10.90 -17.17
CA ALA A 122 -5.27 -11.54 -18.47
C ALA A 122 -4.86 -10.64 -19.64
N LEU A 123 -5.10 -9.33 -19.52
CA LEU A 123 -4.74 -8.35 -20.55
C LEU A 123 -3.29 -7.89 -20.42
N ARG A 124 -2.79 -7.69 -19.20
CA ARG A 124 -1.44 -7.17 -18.89
C ARG A 124 -0.80 -8.05 -17.83
N PRO A 125 -0.30 -9.24 -18.20
CA PRO A 125 0.11 -10.28 -17.24
C PRO A 125 1.35 -9.93 -16.43
N ARG A 126 2.15 -8.97 -16.89
CA ARG A 126 3.33 -8.48 -16.15
C ARG A 126 3.01 -7.27 -15.26
N GLY A 127 1.80 -6.72 -15.36
CA GLY A 127 1.37 -5.59 -14.55
C GLY A 127 1.33 -5.96 -13.07
N LEU A 128 1.82 -5.07 -12.23
CA LEU A 128 1.71 -5.20 -10.78
C LEU A 128 0.32 -4.70 -10.37
N TRP A 129 -0.68 -5.55 -10.57
CA TRP A 129 -2.08 -5.29 -10.25
C TRP A 129 -2.35 -5.38 -8.74
N GLY A 130 -3.08 -4.41 -8.21
CA GLY A 130 -3.52 -4.42 -6.82
C GLY A 130 -4.43 -3.23 -6.51
N PHE A 131 -5.16 -3.34 -5.40
CA PHE A 131 -6.01 -2.25 -4.92
C PHE A 131 -5.24 -1.34 -3.95
N TYR A 132 -5.38 -0.03 -4.14
CA TYR A 132 -4.91 0.96 -3.18
C TYR A 132 -5.59 0.76 -1.82
N GLY A 133 -4.82 0.91 -0.74
CA GLY A 133 -5.29 0.83 0.63
C GLY A 133 -5.44 -0.58 1.19
N PHE A 134 -4.99 -1.62 0.47
CA PHE A 134 -5.12 -3.00 0.90
C PHE A 134 -3.76 -3.70 1.13
N PRO A 135 -3.60 -4.45 2.24
CA PRO A 135 -4.52 -4.51 3.39
C PRO A 135 -4.53 -3.22 4.22
N ASP A 136 -5.55 -3.07 5.04
CA ASP A 136 -5.59 -2.10 6.13
C ASP A 136 -5.43 -2.83 7.47
N CYS A 137 -4.70 -2.22 8.39
CA CYS A 137 -4.46 -2.73 9.75
C CYS A 137 -5.43 -2.11 10.77
N TYR A 138 -6.12 -1.02 10.42
CA TYR A 138 -7.07 -0.29 11.27
C TYR A 138 -6.53 0.11 12.66
N ASN A 139 -5.23 0.32 12.77
CA ASN A 139 -4.48 0.68 13.98
C ASN A 139 -4.50 2.20 14.26
N TYR A 140 -5.70 2.79 14.31
CA TYR A 140 -5.91 4.24 14.43
C TYR A 140 -6.19 4.72 15.87
N ASP A 141 -6.06 3.85 16.87
CA ASP A 141 -6.38 4.11 18.28
C ASP A 141 -5.26 4.87 19.02
N PHE A 142 -4.74 5.94 18.42
CA PHE A 142 -3.56 6.69 18.89
C PHE A 142 -3.71 7.27 20.31
N LEU A 143 -4.94 7.49 20.79
CA LEU A 143 -5.20 8.00 22.13
C LEU A 143 -5.12 6.92 23.22
N SER A 144 -5.00 5.65 22.84
CA SER A 144 -4.80 4.56 23.79
C SER A 144 -3.47 4.75 24.54
N PRO A 145 -3.45 4.66 25.88
CA PRO A 145 -2.23 4.78 26.67
C PRO A 145 -1.25 3.63 26.38
N ASN A 146 -1.78 2.47 25.98
CA ASN A 146 -0.99 1.28 25.63
C ASN A 146 -0.93 1.07 24.11
N TYR A 147 -0.89 2.15 23.33
CA TYR A 147 -0.82 2.06 21.88
C TYR A 147 0.48 1.36 21.43
N THR A 148 0.33 0.22 20.77
CA THR A 148 1.46 -0.58 20.24
C THR A 148 1.57 -0.50 18.72
N GLY A 149 0.59 0.12 18.06
CA GLY A 149 0.43 0.09 16.60
C GLY A 149 -0.07 -1.25 16.03
N GLN A 150 -0.26 -2.29 16.84
CA GLN A 150 -0.77 -3.57 16.37
C GLN A 150 -2.16 -3.43 15.74
N CYS A 151 -2.43 -4.23 14.71
CA CYS A 151 -3.78 -4.31 14.16
C CYS A 151 -4.74 -4.78 15.26
N PRO A 152 -5.87 -4.09 15.50
CA PRO A 152 -6.79 -4.44 16.58
C PRO A 152 -7.28 -5.90 16.50
N PRO A 153 -7.75 -6.47 17.63
CA PRO A 153 -8.29 -7.83 17.68
C PRO A 153 -9.37 -8.06 16.61
N GLY A 154 -9.25 -9.18 15.89
CA GLY A 154 -10.19 -9.56 14.83
C GLY A 154 -9.92 -8.93 13.46
N ILE A 155 -9.11 -7.86 13.35
CA ILE A 155 -8.74 -7.27 12.05
C ILE A 155 -7.94 -8.26 11.22
N GLY A 156 -6.91 -8.87 11.81
CA GLY A 156 -6.11 -9.90 11.13
C GLY A 156 -6.98 -11.06 10.61
N ALA A 157 -7.97 -11.50 11.38
CA ALA A 157 -8.90 -12.55 10.98
C ALA A 157 -9.83 -12.10 9.83
N GLN A 158 -10.26 -10.84 9.78
CA GLN A 158 -11.02 -10.33 8.63
C GLN A 158 -10.15 -10.22 7.38
N ASN A 159 -8.88 -9.84 7.52
CA ASN A 159 -7.91 -9.84 6.42
C ASN A 159 -7.61 -11.26 5.92
N ASP A 160 -7.57 -12.27 6.80
CA ASP A 160 -7.42 -13.68 6.40
C ASP A 160 -8.58 -14.14 5.50
N GLN A 161 -9.80 -13.64 5.74
CA GLN A 161 -10.98 -13.93 4.91
C GLN A 161 -10.91 -13.28 3.51
N LEU A 162 -9.93 -12.41 3.26
CA LEU A 162 -9.61 -11.82 1.97
C LEU A 162 -8.48 -12.57 1.24
N GLY A 163 -8.17 -13.82 1.62
CA GLY A 163 -7.19 -14.66 0.90
C GLY A 163 -7.39 -14.69 -0.62
N TRP A 164 -8.65 -14.61 -1.08
CA TRP A 164 -8.99 -14.52 -2.50
C TRP A 164 -8.53 -13.21 -3.17
N LEU A 165 -8.38 -12.11 -2.42
CA LEU A 165 -7.90 -10.83 -2.92
C LEU A 165 -6.39 -10.83 -3.04
N TRP A 166 -5.70 -11.35 -2.02
CA TRP A 166 -4.24 -11.44 -1.98
C TRP A 166 -3.74 -12.38 -3.08
N GLY A 167 -4.39 -13.55 -3.23
CA GLY A 167 -4.04 -14.52 -4.26
C GLY A 167 -4.37 -14.10 -5.69
N GLN A 168 -5.09 -13.00 -5.90
CA GLN A 168 -5.35 -12.40 -7.22
C GLN A 168 -4.54 -11.11 -7.45
N SER A 169 -3.78 -10.66 -6.44
CA SER A 169 -2.98 -9.45 -6.52
C SER A 169 -1.56 -9.78 -6.95
N HIS A 170 -0.96 -8.92 -7.75
CA HIS A 170 0.44 -8.98 -8.18
C HIS A 170 1.31 -7.94 -7.47
N ALA A 171 0.70 -7.05 -6.69
CA ALA A 171 1.34 -6.22 -5.69
C ALA A 171 0.33 -5.78 -4.62
N LEU A 172 0.81 -5.44 -3.42
CA LEU A 172 0.01 -4.89 -2.33
C LEU A 172 0.36 -3.42 -2.13
N TYR A 173 -0.67 -2.59 -1.96
CA TYR A 173 -0.56 -1.13 -1.86
C TYR A 173 -1.17 -0.61 -0.55
N PRO A 174 -0.67 -1.02 0.63
CA PRO A 174 -1.20 -0.51 1.90
C PRO A 174 -0.97 0.99 1.99
N SER A 175 -1.97 1.75 2.45
CA SER A 175 -1.77 3.17 2.76
C SER A 175 -1.12 3.30 4.13
N ILE A 176 -0.02 4.04 4.21
CA ILE A 176 0.67 4.41 5.46
C ILE A 176 0.68 5.94 5.65
N TYR A 177 -0.30 6.63 5.07
CA TYR A 177 -0.49 8.05 5.34
C TYR A 177 -0.59 8.27 6.85
N MET A 178 0.16 9.23 7.37
CA MET A 178 0.25 9.49 8.81
C MET A 178 -0.79 10.53 9.19
N PRO A 179 -1.82 10.19 9.96
CA PRO A 179 -2.83 11.17 10.37
C PRO A 179 -2.23 12.33 11.16
N ALA A 180 -2.87 13.50 11.12
CA ALA A 180 -2.42 14.69 11.83
C ALA A 180 -2.26 14.46 13.34
N GLU A 181 -3.04 13.55 13.92
CA GLU A 181 -2.98 13.15 15.32
C GLU A 181 -1.66 12.48 15.72
N LEU A 182 -0.84 12.04 14.75
CA LEU A 182 0.49 11.48 15.03
C LEU A 182 1.57 12.55 15.20
N GLU A 183 1.32 13.79 14.77
CA GLU A 183 2.31 14.87 14.79
C GLU A 183 2.84 15.11 16.21
N GLY A 184 4.15 14.92 16.39
CA GLY A 184 4.84 15.12 17.67
C GLY A 184 4.57 14.05 18.74
N THR A 185 3.92 12.93 18.40
CA THR A 185 3.55 11.88 19.38
C THR A 185 4.61 10.80 19.58
N GLY A 186 5.54 10.63 18.63
CA GLY A 186 6.49 9.50 18.60
C GLY A 186 5.85 8.15 18.29
N LYS A 187 4.59 8.11 17.83
CA LYS A 187 3.84 6.87 17.53
C LYS A 187 3.88 6.46 16.04
N GLY A 188 4.46 7.30 15.17
CA GLY A 188 4.51 7.12 13.72
C GLY A 188 5.14 5.79 13.31
N GLN A 189 6.30 5.45 13.88
CA GLN A 189 7.00 4.22 13.54
C GLN A 189 6.19 2.95 13.86
N MET A 190 5.57 2.89 15.05
CA MET A 190 4.72 1.76 15.44
C MET A 190 3.49 1.62 14.53
N TYR A 191 2.90 2.76 14.14
CA TYR A 191 1.78 2.81 13.20
C TYR A 191 2.16 2.22 11.84
N VAL A 192 3.25 2.70 11.24
CA VAL A 192 3.71 2.23 9.92
C VAL A 192 4.17 0.78 9.98
N ARG A 193 4.95 0.42 11.01
CA ARG A 193 5.56 -0.91 11.18
C ARG A 193 4.53 -2.02 11.03
N HIS A 194 3.39 -1.90 11.69
CA HIS A 194 2.36 -2.94 11.67
C HIS A 194 1.53 -2.93 10.38
N ARG A 195 1.37 -1.78 9.71
CA ARG A 195 0.66 -1.71 8.41
C ARG A 195 1.46 -2.38 7.30
N VAL A 196 2.76 -2.11 7.24
CA VAL A 196 3.68 -2.78 6.31
C VAL A 196 3.81 -4.27 6.66
N GLY A 197 3.92 -4.59 7.96
CA GLY A 197 3.98 -5.95 8.45
C GLY A 197 2.75 -6.78 8.08
N GLU A 198 1.55 -6.19 8.15
CA GLU A 198 0.30 -6.86 7.78
C GLU A 198 0.25 -7.17 6.27
N ALA A 199 0.74 -6.27 5.42
CA ALA A 199 0.86 -6.55 3.99
C ALA A 199 1.77 -7.76 3.70
N PHE A 200 2.91 -7.85 4.39
CA PHE A 200 3.76 -9.05 4.28
C PHE A 200 3.11 -10.29 4.87
N ARG A 201 2.35 -10.17 5.97
CA ARG A 201 1.59 -11.31 6.53
C ARG A 201 0.57 -11.85 5.53
N MET A 202 -0.10 -10.97 4.77
CA MET A 202 -1.06 -11.34 3.72
C MET A 202 -0.39 -11.98 2.50
N ALA A 203 0.77 -11.48 2.08
CA ALA A 203 1.57 -12.13 1.05
C ALA A 203 1.96 -13.57 1.45
N MET A 204 2.42 -13.74 2.70
CA MET A 204 2.78 -15.06 3.24
C MET A 204 1.59 -16.01 3.37
N SER A 205 0.41 -15.51 3.75
CA SER A 205 -0.76 -16.36 4.01
C SER A 205 -1.31 -17.04 2.74
N VAL A 206 -1.01 -16.50 1.56
CA VAL A 206 -1.37 -17.09 0.26
C VAL A 206 -0.20 -17.79 -0.43
N GLY A 207 0.92 -18.00 0.27
CA GLY A 207 2.08 -18.71 -0.29
C GLY A 207 2.89 -17.90 -1.30
N GLU A 208 2.72 -16.57 -1.34
CA GLU A 208 3.44 -15.66 -2.24
C GLU A 208 4.40 -14.75 -1.45
N PRO A 209 5.47 -15.29 -0.82
CA PRO A 209 6.41 -14.53 0.02
C PRO A 209 7.13 -13.39 -0.74
N ASN A 210 7.13 -13.46 -2.08
CA ASN A 210 7.80 -12.50 -2.96
C ASN A 210 6.85 -11.46 -3.55
N LEU A 211 5.56 -11.46 -3.15
CA LEU A 211 4.59 -10.48 -3.60
C LEU A 211 5.08 -9.06 -3.27
N PRO A 212 5.27 -8.18 -4.27
CA PRO A 212 5.75 -6.83 -4.04
C PRO A 212 4.80 -6.04 -3.13
N VAL A 213 5.31 -5.54 -2.00
CA VAL A 213 4.61 -4.59 -1.14
C VAL A 213 5.15 -3.18 -1.45
N LEU A 214 4.27 -2.28 -1.88
CA LEU A 214 4.60 -0.88 -2.20
C LEU A 214 3.66 0.05 -1.42
N PRO A 215 4.01 0.41 -0.17
CA PRO A 215 3.16 1.29 0.62
C PRO A 215 2.97 2.64 -0.04
N TYR A 216 1.77 3.20 0.11
CA TYR A 216 1.45 4.57 -0.26
C TYR A 216 1.76 5.50 0.91
N ALA A 217 2.62 6.49 0.70
CA ALA A 217 3.03 7.48 1.68
C ALA A 217 2.80 8.90 1.15
N GLN A 218 2.69 9.86 2.06
CA GLN A 218 2.70 11.29 1.77
C GLN A 218 3.97 11.92 2.36
N ILE A 219 4.28 13.14 1.94
CA ILE A 219 5.33 13.98 2.54
C ILE A 219 4.76 14.99 3.54
N PHE A 220 3.45 14.91 3.79
CA PHE A 220 2.70 15.69 4.76
C PHE A 220 1.99 14.74 5.73
N TYR A 221 1.63 15.23 6.91
CA TYR A 221 0.58 14.58 7.68
C TYR A 221 -0.73 14.65 6.90
N ASP A 222 -1.52 13.58 6.92
CA ASP A 222 -2.70 13.39 6.08
C ASP A 222 -3.70 14.55 6.24
N LYS A 223 -4.18 15.06 5.11
CA LYS A 223 -5.11 16.21 5.02
C LYS A 223 -4.59 17.51 5.65
N THR A 224 -3.27 17.67 5.73
CA THR A 224 -2.62 18.91 6.18
C THR A 224 -1.66 19.47 5.13
N ASN A 225 -1.07 20.63 5.46
CA ASN A 225 0.11 21.16 4.77
C ASN A 225 1.37 21.08 5.65
N SER A 226 1.33 20.32 6.75
CA SER A 226 2.46 20.11 7.66
C SER A 226 3.38 19.05 7.09
N PHE A 227 4.56 19.46 6.61
CA PHE A 227 5.56 18.54 6.10
C PHE A 227 6.01 17.56 7.18
N LEU A 228 6.27 16.31 6.79
CA LEU A 228 6.86 15.33 7.67
C LEU A 228 8.30 15.73 8.02
N PRO A 229 8.68 15.78 9.31
CA PRO A 229 10.08 15.94 9.68
C PRO A 229 10.90 14.69 9.29
N LEU A 230 12.23 14.81 9.35
CA LEU A 230 13.15 13.75 8.90
C LEU A 230 12.95 12.42 9.66
N ASP A 231 12.72 12.51 10.97
CA ASP A 231 12.40 11.37 11.83
C ASP A 231 11.12 10.66 11.36
N GLU A 232 10.10 11.40 10.94
CA GLU A 232 8.88 10.79 10.40
C GLU A 232 9.07 10.20 8.99
N LEU A 233 10.03 10.70 8.20
CA LEU A 233 10.45 10.02 6.97
C LEU A 233 11.17 8.70 7.28
N GLU A 234 12.01 8.66 8.30
CA GLU A 234 12.63 7.43 8.80
C GLU A 234 11.58 6.43 9.29
N HIS A 235 10.60 6.90 10.06
CA HIS A 235 9.52 6.09 10.60
C HIS A 235 8.50 5.60 9.56
N SER A 236 8.48 6.18 8.36
CA SER A 236 7.57 5.81 7.27
C SER A 236 8.29 5.10 6.12
N LEU A 237 9.07 5.85 5.35
CA LEU A 237 9.81 5.35 4.20
C LEU A 237 10.95 4.43 4.63
N GLY A 238 11.73 4.84 5.64
CA GLY A 238 12.83 4.04 6.18
C GLY A 238 12.33 2.72 6.77
N GLU A 239 11.28 2.76 7.59
CA GLU A 239 10.62 1.59 8.15
C GLU A 239 10.11 0.63 7.06
N SER A 240 9.55 1.16 5.97
CA SER A 240 9.11 0.36 4.81
C SER A 240 10.28 -0.35 4.13
N ALA A 241 11.37 0.37 3.87
CA ALA A 241 12.58 -0.19 3.27
C ALA A 241 13.22 -1.25 4.17
N ALA A 242 13.30 -1.00 5.49
CA ALA A 242 13.86 -1.92 6.46
C ALA A 242 13.08 -3.24 6.56
N GLN A 243 11.77 -3.24 6.31
CA GLN A 243 10.97 -4.47 6.21
C GLN A 243 11.10 -5.20 4.85
N GLY A 244 11.80 -4.62 3.88
CA GLY A 244 12.02 -5.21 2.56
C GLY A 244 10.92 -4.88 1.54
N ALA A 245 10.21 -3.75 1.70
CA ALA A 245 9.26 -3.25 0.70
C ALA A 245 9.91 -3.13 -0.68
N ALA A 246 9.12 -3.27 -1.74
CA ALA A 246 9.58 -3.16 -3.11
C ALA A 246 9.89 -1.74 -3.56
N GLY A 247 9.34 -0.79 -2.82
CA GLY A 247 9.43 0.64 -3.02
C GLY A 247 8.32 1.29 -2.20
N VAL A 248 8.15 2.58 -2.41
CA VAL A 248 7.07 3.37 -1.81
C VAL A 248 6.49 4.23 -2.92
N VAL A 249 5.16 4.38 -2.95
CA VAL A 249 4.51 5.38 -3.80
C VAL A 249 4.35 6.65 -2.98
N LEU A 250 5.07 7.70 -3.35
CA LEU A 250 4.86 9.04 -2.79
C LEU A 250 3.72 9.72 -3.54
N TRP A 251 2.57 9.79 -2.89
CA TRP A 251 1.40 10.47 -3.41
C TRP A 251 1.28 11.85 -2.76
N MET A 252 0.81 12.84 -3.52
CA MET A 252 0.53 14.19 -3.04
C MET A 252 -0.85 14.60 -3.53
N SER A 253 -1.64 15.19 -2.64
CA SER A 253 -2.94 15.73 -3.02
C SER A 253 -2.75 16.91 -3.97
N TRP A 254 -3.68 17.06 -4.91
CA TRP A 254 -3.76 18.23 -5.79
C TRP A 254 -3.85 19.55 -4.99
N GLU A 255 -4.38 19.49 -3.76
CA GLU A 255 -4.46 20.63 -2.85
C GLU A 255 -3.08 21.13 -2.43
N ASN A 256 -2.13 20.22 -2.19
CA ASN A 256 -0.76 20.57 -1.79
C ASN A 256 0.05 21.16 -2.95
N THR A 257 -0.35 20.96 -4.20
CA THR A 257 0.38 21.45 -5.39
C THR A 257 -0.38 22.56 -6.14
N LYS A 258 -1.37 23.18 -5.50
CA LYS A 258 -2.29 24.13 -6.16
C LYS A 258 -1.69 25.52 -6.35
N THR A 259 -0.91 26.01 -5.41
CA THR A 259 -0.39 27.39 -5.39
C THR A 259 1.10 27.43 -5.68
N LYS A 260 1.59 28.59 -6.14
CA LYS A 260 3.02 28.81 -6.36
C LYS A 260 3.80 28.65 -5.05
N GLU A 261 3.24 29.15 -3.96
CA GLU A 261 3.82 29.11 -2.62
C GLU A 261 3.98 27.66 -2.14
N SER A 262 2.94 26.82 -2.28
CA SER A 262 3.03 25.42 -1.90
C SER A 262 4.02 24.64 -2.78
N CYS A 263 4.03 24.88 -4.09
CA CYS A 263 5.02 24.27 -4.99
C CYS A 263 6.46 24.69 -4.65
N GLN A 264 6.67 25.96 -4.27
CA GLN A 264 7.98 26.45 -3.85
C GLN A 264 8.42 25.81 -2.52
N ALA A 265 7.51 25.68 -1.55
CA ALA A 265 7.79 25.01 -0.29
C ALA A 265 8.12 23.52 -0.50
N ILE A 266 7.39 22.83 -1.39
CA ILE A 266 7.70 21.43 -1.77
C ILE A 266 9.09 21.36 -2.41
N LYS A 267 9.43 22.28 -3.31
CA LYS A 267 10.77 22.32 -3.90
C LYS A 267 11.85 22.45 -2.84
N GLU A 268 11.69 23.37 -1.89
CA GLU A 268 12.64 23.57 -0.80
C GLU A 268 12.75 22.32 0.09
N TYR A 269 11.63 21.69 0.42
CA TYR A 269 11.60 20.46 1.19
C TYR A 269 12.28 19.29 0.44
N VAL A 270 12.09 19.18 -0.87
CA VAL A 270 12.80 18.21 -1.73
C VAL A 270 14.30 18.46 -1.72
N ASP A 271 14.72 19.72 -1.88
CA ASP A 271 16.15 20.07 -1.95
C ASP A 271 16.86 19.84 -0.60
N THR A 272 16.18 20.08 0.52
CA THR A 272 16.80 20.13 1.86
C THR A 272 16.60 18.88 2.69
N THR A 273 15.48 18.16 2.52
CA THR A 273 15.08 17.05 3.41
C THR A 273 14.79 15.78 2.62
N LEU A 274 13.77 15.77 1.77
CA LEU A 274 13.31 14.54 1.11
C LEU A 274 14.32 13.99 0.12
N GLY A 275 14.91 14.82 -0.74
CA GLY A 275 15.88 14.39 -1.76
C GLY A 275 17.09 13.68 -1.16
N PRO A 276 17.81 14.31 -0.20
CA PRO A 276 18.91 13.67 0.51
C PRO A 276 18.50 12.38 1.21
N PHE A 277 17.34 12.36 1.87
CA PHE A 277 16.85 11.17 2.55
C PHE A 277 16.53 10.01 1.58
N ILE A 278 15.89 10.29 0.44
CA ILE A 278 15.62 9.29 -0.59
C ILE A 278 16.92 8.71 -1.13
N LEU A 279 17.93 9.53 -1.44
CA LEU A 279 19.23 9.03 -1.91
C LEU A 279 19.92 8.20 -0.83
N ASN A 280 19.86 8.61 0.43
CA ASN A 280 20.39 7.89 1.58
C ASN A 280 19.77 6.48 1.67
N MET A 281 18.45 6.41 1.83
CA MET A 281 17.72 5.15 2.00
C MET A 281 17.85 4.22 0.79
N THR A 282 17.70 4.74 -0.43
CA THR A 282 17.78 3.91 -1.65
C THR A 282 19.18 3.32 -1.86
N SER A 283 20.22 4.12 -1.56
CA SER A 283 21.60 3.65 -1.64
C SER A 283 21.91 2.63 -0.54
N GLY A 284 21.44 2.85 0.70
CA GLY A 284 21.58 1.89 1.79
C GLY A 284 20.95 0.54 1.47
N ALA A 285 19.73 0.54 0.92
CA ALA A 285 19.06 -0.68 0.48
C ALA A 285 19.80 -1.40 -0.67
N LEU A 286 20.29 -0.66 -1.66
CA LEU A 286 21.06 -1.21 -2.79
C LEU A 286 22.38 -1.82 -2.32
N LEU A 287 23.15 -1.09 -1.50
CA LEU A 287 24.42 -1.54 -0.97
C LEU A 287 24.26 -2.78 -0.09
N CYS A 288 23.23 -2.81 0.76
CA CYS A 288 22.93 -4.00 1.55
C CYS A 288 22.56 -5.20 0.66
N SER A 289 21.73 -4.99 -0.37
CA SER A 289 21.40 -6.04 -1.35
C SER A 289 22.65 -6.64 -1.99
N GLN A 290 23.58 -5.80 -2.42
CA GLN A 290 24.83 -6.23 -3.05
C GLN A 290 25.77 -6.94 -2.07
N ALA A 291 25.98 -6.38 -0.88
CA ALA A 291 26.93 -6.88 0.09
C ALA A 291 26.45 -8.14 0.83
N LEU A 292 25.16 -8.18 1.20
CA LEU A 292 24.60 -9.26 2.02
C LEU A 292 23.82 -10.30 1.21
N CYS A 293 23.14 -9.88 0.15
CA CYS A 293 22.20 -10.72 -0.61
C CYS A 293 22.64 -10.99 -2.05
N SER A 294 23.95 -10.90 -2.33
CA SER A 294 24.55 -11.17 -3.63
C SER A 294 23.95 -10.36 -4.80
N GLY A 295 23.27 -9.25 -4.52
CA GLY A 295 22.51 -8.48 -5.52
C GLY A 295 21.23 -9.15 -6.02
N HIS A 296 20.80 -10.24 -5.38
CA HIS A 296 19.69 -11.11 -5.81
C HIS A 296 18.57 -11.22 -4.77
N GLY A 297 18.54 -10.28 -3.81
CA GLY A 297 17.48 -10.17 -2.84
C GLY A 297 17.48 -8.82 -2.13
N ARG A 298 16.43 -8.56 -1.35
CA ARG A 298 16.34 -7.38 -0.50
C ARG A 298 16.80 -7.72 0.91
N CYS A 299 17.46 -6.77 1.55
CA CYS A 299 17.63 -6.82 2.99
C CYS A 299 16.30 -6.56 3.68
N ALA A 300 15.98 -7.39 4.66
CA ALA A 300 14.85 -7.24 5.56
C ALA A 300 15.36 -7.39 6.99
N ARG A 301 14.89 -6.51 7.87
CA ARG A 301 15.31 -6.40 9.26
C ARG A 301 15.07 -7.70 10.01
N ARG A 302 16.04 -8.09 10.83
CA ARG A 302 15.88 -9.24 11.73
C ARG A 302 14.99 -8.86 12.91
N PRO A 303 14.17 -9.79 13.42
CA PRO A 303 13.29 -9.51 14.56
C PRO A 303 14.01 -9.08 15.85
N ASN A 304 15.28 -9.47 16.03
CA ASN A 304 16.09 -9.10 17.20
C ASN A 304 16.73 -7.70 17.10
N HIS A 305 16.60 -7.00 15.97
CA HIS A 305 17.07 -5.63 15.79
C HIS A 305 15.90 -4.75 15.32
N PRO A 306 14.85 -4.57 16.14
CA PRO A 306 13.59 -3.97 15.70
C PRO A 306 13.72 -2.52 15.23
N GLU A 307 14.79 -1.81 15.59
CA GLU A 307 14.98 -0.39 15.24
C GLU A 307 15.98 -0.15 14.09
N ALA A 308 16.56 -1.21 13.52
CA ALA A 308 17.50 -1.06 12.41
C ALA A 308 16.83 -0.46 11.16
N LEU A 309 17.57 0.40 10.44
CA LEU A 309 17.15 1.05 9.21
C LEU A 309 18.24 0.90 8.14
N LEU A 310 17.85 0.91 6.86
CA LEU A 310 18.78 0.83 5.73
C LEU A 310 19.25 2.24 5.32
N ILE A 311 20.00 2.89 6.20
CA ILE A 311 20.59 4.21 5.99
C ILE A 311 22.12 4.14 5.89
N LEU A 312 22.71 5.04 5.11
CA LEU A 312 24.14 5.20 4.96
C LEU A 312 24.76 5.79 6.24
N ASN A 313 25.91 5.24 6.62
CA ASN A 313 26.73 5.79 7.69
C ASN A 313 27.36 7.13 7.25
N PRO A 314 27.11 8.25 7.96
CA PRO A 314 27.67 9.56 7.60
C PRO A 314 29.20 9.64 7.77
N ALA A 315 29.83 8.70 8.47
CA ALA A 315 31.29 8.59 8.53
C ALA A 315 31.88 7.97 7.24
N SER A 316 31.12 7.11 6.57
CA SER A 316 31.53 6.40 5.35
C SER A 316 31.10 7.12 4.07
N PHE A 317 30.02 7.90 4.13
CA PHE A 317 29.38 8.53 2.98
C PHE A 317 29.04 10.00 3.20
N SER A 318 29.08 10.78 2.12
CA SER A 318 28.65 12.17 2.07
C SER A 318 27.69 12.38 0.89
N ILE A 319 26.50 12.92 1.17
CA ILE A 319 25.53 13.34 0.16
C ILE A 319 25.71 14.83 -0.08
N GLN A 320 26.03 15.21 -1.32
CA GLN A 320 26.33 16.60 -1.67
C GLN A 320 25.33 17.14 -2.68
N LEU A 321 24.85 18.36 -2.39
CA LEU A 321 24.10 19.17 -3.35
C LEU A 321 25.06 19.70 -4.41
N THR A 322 24.90 19.24 -5.65
CA THR A 322 25.67 19.82 -6.75
C THR A 322 25.11 21.19 -7.16
N ARG A 323 26.00 22.17 -7.34
CA ARG A 323 25.64 23.52 -7.79
C ARG A 323 24.89 23.50 -9.13
N GLY A 324 23.93 24.41 -9.29
CA GLY A 324 23.25 24.66 -10.55
C GLY A 324 22.09 23.70 -10.89
N GLY A 325 21.46 23.09 -9.89
CA GLY A 325 20.28 22.22 -10.09
C GLY A 325 20.61 20.83 -10.64
N ARG A 326 21.86 20.38 -10.50
CA ARG A 326 22.28 19.01 -10.85
C ARG A 326 21.82 18.01 -9.77
N PRO A 327 21.64 16.72 -10.13
CA PRO A 327 21.23 15.68 -9.18
C PRO A 327 22.20 15.55 -8.01
N LEU A 328 21.68 15.23 -6.82
CA LEU A 328 22.48 14.90 -5.65
C LEU A 328 23.55 13.85 -5.99
N THR A 329 24.75 14.03 -5.43
CA THR A 329 25.85 13.10 -5.61
C THR A 329 26.18 12.40 -4.30
N LEU A 330 26.47 11.10 -4.40
CA LEU A 330 26.92 10.28 -3.30
C LEU A 330 28.44 10.08 -3.42
N GLN A 331 29.19 10.45 -2.40
CA GLN A 331 30.63 10.19 -2.28
C GLN A 331 30.89 9.28 -1.08
N GLY A 332 31.92 8.44 -1.18
CA GLY A 332 32.28 7.48 -0.13
C GLY A 332 32.26 6.04 -0.63
N ALA A 333 32.45 5.11 0.29
CA ALA A 333 32.44 3.68 0.02
C ALA A 333 31.95 2.91 1.25
N LEU A 334 31.32 1.76 1.01
CA LEU A 334 30.79 0.92 2.08
C LEU A 334 31.96 0.27 2.83
N SER A 335 32.17 0.63 4.10
CA SER A 335 33.26 0.09 4.90
C SER A 335 32.99 -1.37 5.30
N LEU A 336 34.03 -2.06 5.78
CA LEU A 336 33.86 -3.42 6.32
C LEU A 336 33.00 -3.41 7.59
N GLU A 337 33.10 -2.36 8.41
CA GLU A 337 32.29 -2.19 9.62
C GLU A 337 30.80 -2.03 9.26
N ASP A 338 30.49 -1.22 8.25
CA ASP A 338 29.12 -1.08 7.74
C ASP A 338 28.55 -2.42 7.26
N GLN A 339 29.36 -3.21 6.54
CA GLN A 339 28.96 -4.54 6.07
C GLN A 339 28.70 -5.52 7.22
N MET A 340 29.55 -5.48 8.26
CA MET A 340 29.37 -6.30 9.45
C MET A 340 28.09 -5.93 10.19
N GLN A 341 27.80 -4.63 10.33
CA GLN A 341 26.56 -4.16 10.93
C GLN A 341 25.33 -4.62 10.13
N MET A 342 25.37 -4.47 8.80
CA MET A 342 24.30 -4.97 7.92
C MET A 342 24.06 -6.48 8.11
N ALA A 343 25.12 -7.28 8.23
CA ALA A 343 24.99 -8.73 8.43
C ALA A 343 24.38 -9.11 9.80
N VAL A 344 24.60 -8.28 10.82
CA VAL A 344 24.04 -8.45 12.17
C VAL A 344 22.56 -8.06 12.20
N GLU A 345 22.19 -6.96 11.56
CA GLU A 345 20.85 -6.38 11.66
C GLU A 345 19.86 -6.92 10.63
N PHE A 346 20.33 -7.36 9.46
CA PHE A 346 19.49 -7.73 8.32
C PHE A 346 19.67 -9.18 7.89
N GLN A 347 18.66 -9.67 7.19
CA GLN A 347 18.63 -10.95 6.48
C GLN A 347 18.07 -10.76 5.08
N CYS A 348 18.24 -11.75 4.21
CA CYS A 348 17.81 -11.63 2.82
C CYS A 348 16.39 -12.17 2.58
N ARG A 349 15.62 -11.42 1.78
CA ARG A 349 14.42 -11.87 1.08
C ARG A 349 14.74 -11.93 -0.42
N CYS A 350 14.95 -13.13 -0.93
CA CYS A 350 15.44 -13.32 -2.29
C CYS A 350 14.40 -12.96 -3.35
N TYR A 351 14.88 -12.47 -4.49
CA TYR A 351 14.03 -12.25 -5.65
C TYR A 351 13.53 -13.59 -6.21
N ARG A 352 12.42 -13.54 -6.96
CA ARG A 352 11.90 -14.72 -7.66
C ARG A 352 13.00 -15.36 -8.52
N GLY A 353 13.19 -16.66 -8.37
CA GLY A 353 14.27 -17.41 -9.05
C GLY A 353 15.59 -17.47 -8.28
N TRP A 354 15.68 -16.92 -7.06
CA TRP A 354 16.87 -17.01 -6.22
C TRP A 354 16.54 -17.60 -4.85
N LYS A 355 17.50 -18.31 -4.26
CA LYS A 355 17.39 -18.98 -2.96
C LYS A 355 18.74 -18.99 -2.23
N GLY A 356 18.72 -19.45 -0.98
CA GLY A 356 19.87 -19.44 -0.09
C GLY A 356 19.80 -18.30 0.93
N ALA A 357 20.62 -18.38 1.97
CA ALA A 357 20.61 -17.38 3.05
C ALA A 357 21.08 -15.99 2.57
N ARG A 358 21.84 -15.95 1.47
CA ARG A 358 22.36 -14.73 0.83
C ARG A 358 21.90 -14.61 -0.62
N CYS A 359 20.88 -15.36 -1.03
CA CYS A 359 20.38 -15.36 -2.41
C CYS A 359 21.45 -15.72 -3.45
N GLU A 360 22.39 -16.57 -3.06
CA GLU A 360 23.57 -16.91 -3.85
C GLU A 360 23.34 -18.05 -4.85
N GLN A 361 22.18 -18.70 -4.82
CA GLN A 361 21.84 -19.84 -5.67
C GLN A 361 20.62 -19.53 -6.52
N GLN A 362 20.66 -19.89 -7.80
CA GLN A 362 19.47 -19.88 -8.64
C GLN A 362 18.50 -20.98 -8.18
N GLY A 363 17.24 -20.61 -7.96
CA GLY A 363 16.13 -21.54 -7.82
C GLY A 363 15.85 -22.21 -9.16
N MET A 364 15.41 -23.48 -9.11
CA MET A 364 14.87 -24.14 -10.31
C MET A 364 13.51 -23.56 -10.66
#